data_AF-A0A0G4GE74-F1
#
_entry.id   AF-A0A0G4GE74-F1
#
_cell.length_a   1.000
_cell.length_b   1.000
_cell.length_c   1.000
_cell.angle_alpha   90.00
_cell.angle_beta   90.00
_cell.angle_gamma   90.00
#
_symmetry.space_group_name_H-M   'P 1'
#
loop_
_entity.id
_entity.type
_entity.pdbx_description
1 polymer ?
#
loop_
_entity_poly.entity_id
_entity_poly.type
_entity_poly.pdbx_seq_one_letter_code
_entity_poly.pdbx_strand_id
1 'polypeptide(L)'
;MALTEWCRQHRVERKLVGVCRLSCDDPRYMRLLTELIDGFKIIDYFDEYPFGERDDGRQRIIILKGTGQADTIAAYLEVANDQHDGRIQLYSNEAPERSRNFDGLNFPIGTAAARPLLARYGLERAMFPQTRR
;
A
#
# COMPACT_ATOMS: atom_id res chain seq x y z
N MET A 1 -11.49 -9.04 3.97
CA MET A 1 -11.39 -9.70 2.64
C MET A 1 -12.35 -9.18 1.54
N ALA A 2 -13.02 -8.03 1.68
CA ALA A 2 -14.02 -7.58 0.69
C ALA A 2 -13.42 -6.82 -0.52
N LEU A 3 -12.39 -5.99 -0.32
CA LEU A 3 -11.83 -5.17 -1.41
C LEU A 3 -11.00 -5.99 -2.42
N THR A 4 -10.16 -6.89 -1.92
CA THR A 4 -9.32 -7.78 -2.76
C THR A 4 -10.19 -8.65 -3.66
N GLU A 5 -11.28 -9.16 -3.10
CA GLU A 5 -12.25 -9.97 -3.82
C GLU A 5 -13.10 -9.11 -4.77
N TRP A 6 -13.49 -7.89 -4.37
CA TRP A 6 -14.18 -6.94 -5.24
C TRP A 6 -13.33 -6.56 -6.47
N CYS A 7 -12.05 -6.23 -6.29
CA CYS A 7 -11.14 -5.94 -7.40
C CYS A 7 -11.00 -7.14 -8.35
N ARG A 8 -10.96 -8.36 -7.80
CA ARG A 8 -10.93 -9.61 -8.57
C ARG A 8 -12.22 -9.82 -9.36
N GLN A 9 -13.37 -9.59 -8.74
CA GLN A 9 -14.70 -9.72 -9.35
C GLN A 9 -14.94 -8.70 -10.46
N HIS A 10 -14.50 -7.46 -10.28
CA HIS A 10 -14.69 -6.38 -11.25
C HIS A 10 -13.58 -6.29 -12.31
N ARG A 11 -12.66 -7.26 -12.38
CA ARG A 11 -11.51 -7.27 -13.31
C ARG A 11 -10.72 -5.96 -13.29
N VAL A 12 -10.72 -5.27 -12.15
CA VAL A 12 -9.88 -4.09 -11.96
C VAL A 12 -8.47 -4.62 -11.78
N GLU A 13 -7.70 -4.60 -12.86
CA GLU A 13 -6.32 -5.07 -12.86
C GLU A 13 -5.51 -4.18 -11.90
N ARG A 14 -5.30 -4.67 -10.68
CA ARG A 14 -4.42 -4.02 -9.70
C ARG A 14 -2.98 -4.33 -10.06
N LYS A 15 -2.16 -3.29 -10.16
CA LYS A 15 -0.73 -3.39 -10.44
C LYS A 15 0.03 -3.01 -9.18
N LEU A 16 1.00 -3.84 -8.84
CA LEU A 16 1.92 -3.59 -7.74
C LEU A 16 2.90 -2.50 -8.18
N VAL A 17 2.82 -1.33 -7.55
CA VAL A 17 3.67 -0.18 -7.82
C VAL A 17 4.98 -0.28 -7.04
N GLY A 18 4.90 -0.73 -5.78
CA GLY A 18 6.05 -0.80 -4.89
C GLY A 18 5.79 -1.68 -3.67
N VAL A 19 6.87 -2.18 -3.09
CA VAL A 19 6.86 -2.95 -1.85
C VAL A 19 7.94 -2.39 -0.94
N CYS A 20 7.57 -2.16 0.31
CA CYS A 20 8.49 -1.85 1.39
C CYS A 20 8.35 -2.95 2.46
N ARG A 21 9.49 -3.50 2.88
CA ARG A 21 9.58 -4.43 4.02
C ARG A 21 10.32 -3.74 5.16
N LEU A 22 9.79 -3.87 6.35
CA LEU A 22 10.28 -3.26 7.58
C LEU A 22 10.21 -4.31 8.69
N SER A 23 10.97 -4.13 9.76
CA SER A 23 10.74 -4.93 10.96
C SER A 23 9.31 -4.68 11.47
N CYS A 24 8.63 -5.70 11.99
CA CYS A 24 7.34 -5.54 12.69
C CYS A 24 7.49 -4.60 13.90
N ASP A 25 8.69 -4.48 14.47
CA ASP A 25 8.99 -3.59 15.59
C ASP A 25 9.32 -2.15 15.14
N ASP A 26 9.32 -1.86 13.83
CA ASP A 26 9.59 -0.50 13.35
C ASP A 26 8.45 0.44 13.77
N PRO A 27 8.71 1.51 14.56
CA PRO A 27 7.67 2.39 15.05
C PRO A 27 6.93 3.13 13.93
N ARG A 28 7.57 3.33 12.77
CA ARG A 28 6.94 3.96 11.59
C ARG A 28 5.90 3.03 10.98
N TYR A 29 6.23 1.74 10.89
CA TYR A 29 5.33 0.69 10.43
C TYR A 29 4.14 0.56 11.38
N MET A 30 4.41 0.40 12.67
CA MET A 30 3.35 0.21 13.68
C MET A 30 2.39 1.39 13.73
N ARG A 31 2.90 2.63 13.65
CA ARG A 31 2.04 3.81 13.56
C ARG A 31 1.16 3.80 12.32
N LEU A 32 1.70 3.45 11.14
CA LEU A 32 0.88 3.35 9.93
C LEU A 32 -0.22 2.28 10.07
N LEU A 33 0.11 1.16 10.72
CA LEU A 33 -0.82 0.04 10.95
C LEU A 33 -1.91 0.34 11.99
N THR A 34 -1.68 1.23 12.97
CA THR A 34 -2.62 1.42 14.09
C THR A 34 -3.16 2.83 14.27
N GLU A 35 -2.42 3.87 13.89
CA GLU A 35 -2.82 5.28 14.10
C GLU A 35 -4.07 5.61 13.26
N LEU A 36 -4.98 6.42 13.80
CA LEU A 36 -6.07 6.98 13.01
C LEU A 36 -5.50 8.00 12.02
N ILE A 37 -5.83 7.86 10.75
CA ILE A 37 -5.30 8.70 9.68
C ILE A 37 -6.43 9.50 9.06
N ASP A 38 -6.56 10.75 9.49
CA ASP A 38 -7.57 11.66 8.96
C ASP A 38 -7.40 11.90 7.46
N GLY A 39 -8.52 12.06 6.77
CA GLY A 39 -8.56 12.36 5.33
C GLY A 39 -8.49 11.12 4.42
N PHE A 40 -8.35 9.92 4.98
CA PHE A 40 -8.34 8.67 4.20
C PHE A 40 -9.49 7.75 4.61
N LYS A 41 -9.98 6.98 3.63
CA LYS A 41 -10.82 5.81 3.94
C LYS A 41 -9.91 4.66 4.32
N ILE A 42 -10.09 4.14 5.52
CA ILE A 42 -9.28 3.06 6.09
C ILE A 42 -10.19 1.85 6.31
N ILE A 43 -9.70 0.68 5.95
CA ILE A 43 -10.35 -0.60 6.19
C ILE A 43 -9.38 -1.44 7.01
N ASP A 44 -9.70 -1.65 8.28
CA ASP A 44 -8.97 -2.55 9.16
C ASP A 44 -9.65 -3.90 9.19
N TYR A 45 -8.87 -4.97 9.08
CA TYR A 45 -9.37 -6.33 9.24
C TYR A 45 -8.31 -7.25 9.83
N PHE A 46 -8.78 -8.37 10.37
CA PHE A 46 -7.92 -9.44 10.82
C PHE A 46 -7.95 -10.56 9.78
N ASP A 47 -6.77 -11.08 9.45
CA ASP A 47 -6.63 -12.35 8.76
C ASP A 47 -6.81 -13.47 9.78
N GLU A 48 -7.78 -14.36 9.52
CA GLU A 48 -8.09 -15.49 10.40
C GLU A 48 -7.01 -16.58 10.35
N TYR A 49 -6.10 -16.50 9.37
CA TYR A 49 -4.99 -17.43 9.18
C TYR A 49 -3.64 -16.70 9.25
N PRO A 50 -3.18 -16.32 10.47
CA PRO A 50 -1.89 -15.68 10.62
C PRO A 50 -0.75 -16.59 10.14
N PHE A 51 0.23 -16.00 9.47
CA PHE A 51 1.34 -16.72 8.83
C PHE A 51 2.47 -17.11 9.80
N GLY A 52 2.35 -16.80 11.10
CA GLY A 52 3.30 -17.23 12.13
C GLY A 52 3.02 -16.62 13.51
N GLU A 53 3.84 -16.98 14.50
CA GLU A 53 3.67 -16.55 15.90
C GLU A 53 3.78 -15.03 16.12
N ARG A 54 4.39 -14.31 15.18
CA ARG A 54 4.54 -12.84 15.22
C ARG A 54 3.55 -12.10 14.34
N ASP A 55 2.76 -12.82 13.56
CA ASP A 55 1.68 -12.25 12.77
C ASP A 55 0.42 -12.23 13.64
N ASP A 56 0.03 -11.04 14.10
CA ASP A 56 -1.20 -10.83 14.86
C ASP A 56 -2.46 -10.80 13.98
N GLY A 57 -2.30 -11.13 12.69
CA GLY A 57 -3.34 -11.13 11.67
C GLY A 57 -3.78 -9.72 11.27
N ARG A 58 -3.24 -8.66 11.88
CA ARG A 58 -3.73 -7.30 11.65
C ARG A 58 -3.32 -6.83 10.27
N GLN A 59 -4.32 -6.43 9.49
CA GLN A 59 -4.12 -5.85 8.18
C GLN A 59 -4.93 -4.56 8.04
N ARG A 60 -4.38 -3.65 7.24
CA ARG A 60 -4.96 -2.34 7.00
C ARG A 60 -4.85 -1.98 5.53
N ILE A 61 -5.97 -1.57 4.96
CA ILE A 61 -6.03 -0.98 3.63
C ILE A 61 -6.30 0.51 3.77
N ILE A 62 -5.47 1.33 3.15
CA ILE A 62 -5.60 2.79 3.14
C ILE A 62 -5.86 3.24 1.69
N ILE A 63 -7.07 3.72 1.42
CA ILE A 63 -7.45 4.18 0.09
C ILE A 63 -6.90 5.60 -0.11
N LEU A 64 -5.93 5.74 -1.01
CA LEU A 64 -5.22 7.01 -1.27
C LEU A 64 -5.95 7.89 -2.28
N LYS A 65 -6.62 7.27 -3.26
CA LYS A 65 -7.38 7.98 -4.30
C LYS A 65 -8.50 7.11 -4.85
N GLY A 66 -9.60 7.76 -5.25
CA GLY A 66 -10.81 7.12 -5.76
C GLY A 66 -11.79 6.78 -4.64
N THR A 67 -12.05 7.76 -3.77
CA THR A 67 -12.95 7.61 -2.61
C THR A 67 -14.37 8.11 -2.89
N GLY A 68 -14.63 8.71 -4.05
CA GLY A 68 -15.97 9.12 -4.48
C GLY A 68 -16.92 7.92 -4.66
N GLN A 69 -18.23 8.14 -4.51
CA GLN A 69 -19.25 7.08 -4.58
C GLN A 69 -19.30 6.35 -5.93
N ALA A 70 -18.76 6.97 -6.98
CA ALA A 70 -18.66 6.41 -8.34
C ALA A 70 -17.20 6.30 -8.84
N ASP A 71 -16.21 6.59 -8.00
CA ASP A 71 -14.82 6.52 -8.41
C ASP A 71 -14.31 5.08 -8.29
N THR A 72 -13.62 4.61 -9.33
CA THR A 72 -12.78 3.44 -9.19
C THR A 72 -11.58 3.80 -8.32
N ILE A 73 -11.25 2.94 -7.35
CA ILE A 73 -10.05 3.12 -6.51
C ILE A 73 -8.83 3.19 -7.41
N ALA A 74 -8.19 4.36 -7.44
CA ALA A 74 -7.05 4.61 -8.30
C ALA A 74 -5.76 4.11 -7.66
N ALA A 75 -5.64 4.23 -6.33
CA ALA A 75 -4.47 3.77 -5.59
C ALA A 75 -4.81 3.49 -4.12
N TYR A 76 -4.17 2.48 -3.54
CA TYR A 76 -4.29 2.15 -2.12
C TYR A 76 -3.02 1.51 -1.57
N LEU A 77 -2.80 1.66 -0.27
CA LEU A 77 -1.78 0.90 0.47
C LEU A 77 -2.41 -0.32 1.15
N GLU A 78 -1.71 -1.44 1.09
CA GLU A 78 -1.96 -2.63 1.88
C GLU A 78 -0.82 -2.77 2.90
N VAL A 79 -1.16 -2.75 4.17
CA VAL A 79 -0.23 -2.86 5.31
C VAL A 79 -0.58 -4.14 6.04
N ALA A 80 0.35 -5.08 6.08
CA ALA A 80 0.15 -6.39 6.68
C ALA A 80 1.43 -6.85 7.38
N ASN A 81 1.29 -7.73 8.37
CA ASN A 81 2.42 -8.46 8.92
C ASN A 81 2.64 -9.74 8.08
N ASP A 82 3.91 -10.13 7.92
CA ASP A 82 4.32 -11.44 7.43
C ASP A 82 5.11 -12.13 8.56
N GLN A 83 5.48 -13.40 8.38
CA GLN A 83 6.09 -14.27 9.40
C GLN A 83 7.32 -13.65 10.10
N HIS A 84 8.03 -12.72 9.43
CA HIS A 84 9.24 -12.09 9.94
C HIS A 84 9.28 -10.56 9.83
N ASP A 85 8.46 -9.95 8.97
CA ASP A 85 8.56 -8.53 8.62
C ASP A 85 7.17 -7.90 8.42
N GLY A 86 7.07 -6.61 8.75
CA GLY A 86 5.98 -5.76 8.32
C GLY A 86 6.10 -5.45 6.83
N ARG A 87 5.01 -5.63 6.08
CA ARG A 87 4.94 -5.43 4.64
C ARG A 87 3.98 -4.29 4.31
N ILE A 88 4.45 -3.36 3.47
CA ILE A 88 3.65 -2.28 2.90
C ILE A 88 3.70 -2.42 1.39
N GLN A 89 2.54 -2.46 0.75
CA GLN A 89 2.43 -2.55 -0.70
C GLN A 89 1.58 -1.42 -1.24
N LEU A 90 2.06 -0.78 -2.30
CA LEU A 90 1.27 0.19 -3.05
C LEU A 90 0.69 -0.48 -4.29
N TYR A 91 -0.63 -0.42 -4.42
CA TYR A 91 -1.36 -0.87 -5.59
C TYR A 91 -1.97 0.32 -6.31
N SER A 92 -2.02 0.21 -7.64
CA SER A 92 -2.67 1.18 -8.53
C SER A 92 -3.39 0.46 -9.66
N ASN A 93 -4.49 1.02 -10.15
CA ASN A 93 -5.16 0.54 -11.36
C ASN A 93 -4.81 1.39 -12.60
N GLU A 94 -3.94 2.38 -12.44
CA GLU A 94 -3.54 3.24 -13.54
C GLU A 94 -2.78 2.42 -14.60
N ALA A 95 -2.91 2.86 -15.86
CA ALA A 95 -2.10 2.31 -16.92
C ALA A 95 -0.62 2.69 -16.67
N PRO A 96 0.30 1.72 -16.69
CA PRO A 96 1.70 2.02 -16.46
C PRO A 96 2.27 2.83 -17.62
N GLU A 97 3.06 3.85 -17.30
CA GLU A 97 3.84 4.59 -18.27
C GLU A 97 5.24 3.98 -18.42
N ARG A 98 5.74 3.83 -19.65
CA ARG A 98 7.16 3.51 -19.84
C ARG A 98 7.98 4.75 -19.51
N SER A 99 8.77 4.68 -18.45
CA SER A 99 9.75 5.73 -18.15
C SER A 99 10.94 5.61 -19.11
N ARG A 100 11.36 6.72 -19.72
CA ARG A 100 12.64 6.77 -20.47
C ARG A 100 13.87 6.69 -19.56
N ASN A 101 13.70 6.95 -18.27
CA ASN A 101 14.80 7.12 -17.31
C ASN A 101 14.87 5.99 -16.27
N PHE A 102 14.05 4.96 -16.40
CA PHE A 102 13.96 3.87 -15.43
C PHE A 102 13.65 2.57 -16.18
N ASP A 103 14.40 1.51 -15.89
CA ASP A 103 14.08 0.16 -16.37
C ASP A 103 12.85 -0.35 -15.59
N GLY A 104 11.67 0.09 -15.99
CA GLY A 104 10.43 -0.28 -15.30
C GLY A 104 9.19 0.47 -15.77
N LEU A 105 8.06 -0.03 -15.28
CA LEU A 105 6.77 0.63 -15.39
C LEU A 105 6.68 1.74 -14.33
N ASN A 106 6.28 2.94 -14.75
CA ASN A 106 6.03 4.07 -13.87
C ASN A 106 4.53 4.24 -13.63
N PHE A 107 4.19 4.59 -12.41
CA PHE A 107 2.83 4.70 -11.90
C PHE A 107 2.68 6.08 -11.23
N PRO A 108 2.62 7.17 -12.01
CA PRO A 108 2.76 8.53 -11.50
C PRO A 108 1.62 8.91 -10.56
N ILE A 109 0.39 8.49 -10.83
CA ILE A 109 -0.78 8.81 -10.01
C ILE A 109 -0.70 8.09 -8.67
N GLY A 110 -0.43 6.77 -8.69
CA GLY A 110 -0.29 5.97 -7.48
C GLY A 110 0.88 6.45 -6.61
N THR A 111 2.02 6.73 -7.24
CA THR A 111 3.19 7.27 -6.55
C THR A 111 2.89 8.63 -5.93
N ALA A 112 2.33 9.57 -6.70
CA ALA A 112 1.99 10.91 -6.21
C ALA A 112 0.96 10.86 -5.07
N ALA A 113 -0.03 9.95 -5.13
CA ALA A 113 -1.03 9.78 -4.09
C ALA A 113 -0.43 9.20 -2.79
N ALA A 114 0.54 8.28 -2.90
CA ALA A 114 1.15 7.63 -1.73
C ALA A 114 2.20 8.48 -1.03
N ARG A 115 2.94 9.32 -1.78
CA ARG A 115 4.07 10.09 -1.27
C ARG A 115 3.77 10.91 -0.02
N PRO A 116 2.71 11.75 0.04
CA PRO A 116 2.45 12.58 1.23
C PRO A 116 2.24 11.75 2.50
N LEU A 117 1.50 10.64 2.39
CA LEU A 117 1.25 9.75 3.51
C LEU A 117 2.54 9.04 3.94
N LEU A 118 3.27 8.45 2.99
CA LEU A 118 4.52 7.76 3.29
C LEU A 118 5.60 8.71 3.84
N ALA A 119 5.64 9.96 3.38
CA ALA A 119 6.53 10.99 3.90
C ALA A 119 6.20 11.34 5.36
N ARG A 120 4.91 11.46 5.72
CA ARG A 120 4.46 11.68 7.11
C ARG A 120 5.00 10.62 8.07
N TYR A 121 5.15 9.38 7.61
CA TYR A 121 5.70 8.27 8.40
C TYR A 121 7.20 8.01 8.16
N GLY A 122 7.88 8.79 7.31
CA GLY A 122 9.30 8.58 7.00
C GLY A 122 9.57 7.27 6.25
N LEU A 123 8.61 6.82 5.45
CA LEU A 123 8.63 5.56 4.68
C LEU A 123 8.81 5.77 3.18
N GLU A 124 8.73 7.02 2.71
CA GLU A 124 8.79 7.36 1.28
C GLU A 124 10.05 6.81 0.60
N ARG A 125 11.24 7.00 1.21
CA ARG A 125 12.51 6.52 0.64
C ARG A 125 12.62 5.00 0.61
N ALA A 126 11.95 4.31 1.54
CA ALA A 126 11.95 2.85 1.59
C ALA A 126 11.00 2.28 0.52
N MET A 127 9.90 2.96 0.23
CA MET A 127 8.97 2.59 -0.84
C MET A 127 9.49 2.95 -2.24
N PHE A 128 10.11 4.13 -2.36
CA PHE A 128 10.60 4.68 -3.63
C PHE A 128 12.10 5.00 -3.51
N PRO A 129 12.98 3.98 -3.46
CA PRO A 129 14.41 4.20 -3.42
C PRO A 129 14.83 4.98 -4.68
N GLN A 130 15.47 6.13 -4.49
CA GLN A 130 16.05 6.86 -5.61
C GLN A 130 17.17 6.01 -6.20
N THR A 131 17.05 5.61 -7.46
CA THR A 131 18.18 5.05 -8.21
C THR A 131 19.23 6.16 -8.29
N ARG A 132 20.40 5.90 -7.70
CA ARG A 132 21.58 6.74 -7.92
C ARG A 132 21.87 6.73 -9.42
N ARG A 133 21.85 7.91 -10.05
CA ARG A 133 22.43 8.12 -11.37
C ARG A 133 23.95 8.14 -11.27
#